data_AF-A0A832GE40-F1
#
_entry.id   AF-A0A832GE40-F1
#
_cell.length_a   1.000
_cell.length_b   1.000
_cell.length_c   1.000
_cell.angle_alpha   90.00
_cell.angle_beta   90.00
_cell.angle_gamma   90.00
#
_symmetry.space_group_name_H-M   'P 1'
#
loop_
_entity.id
_entity.type
_entity.pdbx_description
1 polymer ?
#
loop_
_entity_poly.entity_id
_entity_poly.type
_entity_poly.pdbx_seq_one_letter_code
_entity_poly.pdbx_strand_id
1 'polypeptide(L)'
;AKGLAVSVGQFPLSHLGRAMAANDTEGFVRVVRGRGDGRLLGVHMMGHNVTECIGAAAAMLRHKATAAEVAETVFAHPTMSESIKEAAEDSIALGLHLPPRKAMRIAATTV
;
A
#
# COMPACT_ATOMS: atom_id res chain seq x y z
N ALA A 1 11.65 -0.34 -19.41
CA ALA A 1 11.12 0.35 -18.20
C ALA A 1 10.79 1.80 -18.56
N LYS A 2 9.75 2.42 -17.97
CA LYS A 2 9.30 3.79 -18.30
C LYS A 2 10.02 4.94 -17.55
N GLY A 3 10.96 4.63 -16.65
CA GLY A 3 11.79 5.65 -15.96
C GLY A 3 11.04 6.58 -15.00
N LEU A 4 9.85 6.22 -14.52
CA LEU A 4 9.05 7.06 -13.63
C LEU A 4 9.64 7.11 -12.22
N ALA A 5 9.66 8.29 -11.61
CA ALA A 5 9.99 8.45 -10.19
C ALA A 5 8.84 7.93 -9.32
N VAL A 6 9.09 6.86 -8.56
CA VAL A 6 8.06 6.17 -7.77
C VAL A 6 8.36 6.15 -6.27
N SER A 7 7.30 6.09 -5.48
CA SER A 7 7.33 5.69 -4.07
C SER A 7 6.59 4.37 -3.93
N VAL A 8 7.09 3.50 -3.06
CA VAL A 8 6.51 2.17 -2.81
C VAL A 8 6.14 2.10 -1.34
N GLY A 9 4.93 1.64 -1.06
CA GLY A 9 4.48 1.24 0.27
C GLY A 9 4.13 -0.24 0.28
N GLN A 10 4.41 -0.93 1.38
CA GLN A 10 4.18 -2.36 1.52
C GLN A 10 3.73 -2.69 2.94
N PHE A 11 2.62 -3.41 3.03
CA PHE A 11 2.08 -3.92 4.27
C PHE A 11 2.16 -5.45 4.31
N PRO A 12 2.94 -6.06 5.22
CA PRO A 12 2.96 -7.51 5.40
C PRO A 12 1.67 -8.00 6.05
N LEU A 13 1.14 -9.13 5.57
CA LEU A 13 -0.10 -9.70 6.14
C LEU A 13 0.10 -10.23 7.57
N SER A 14 1.34 -10.46 7.99
CA SER A 14 1.67 -10.79 9.38
C SER A 14 1.36 -9.68 10.38
N HIS A 15 1.12 -8.44 9.93
CA HIS A 15 0.67 -7.32 10.75
C HIS A 15 -0.84 -7.08 10.66
N LEU A 16 -1.56 -7.90 9.88
CA LEU A 16 -2.99 -7.73 9.66
C LEU A 16 -3.80 -8.61 10.63
N GLY A 17 -4.62 -7.99 11.48
CA GLY A 17 -5.47 -8.71 12.45
C GLY A 17 -6.40 -9.74 11.79
N ARG A 18 -6.97 -9.44 10.61
CA ARG A 18 -7.81 -10.40 9.87
C ARG A 18 -7.03 -11.64 9.42
N ALA A 19 -5.82 -11.47 8.93
CA ALA A 19 -4.96 -12.57 8.49
C ALA A 19 -4.53 -13.44 9.68
N MET A 20 -4.20 -12.81 10.81
CA MET A 20 -3.91 -13.51 12.07
C MET A 20 -5.12 -14.32 12.55
N ALA A 21 -6.32 -13.75 12.51
CA ALA A 21 -7.56 -14.45 12.90
C ALA A 21 -7.88 -15.64 11.98
N ALA A 22 -7.46 -15.59 10.71
CA ALA A 22 -7.59 -16.69 9.76
C ALA A 22 -6.44 -17.71 9.86
N ASN A 23 -5.42 -17.45 10.68
CA ASN A 23 -4.18 -18.24 10.75
C ASN A 23 -3.42 -18.35 9.41
N ASP A 24 -3.55 -17.32 8.56
CA ASP A 24 -2.94 -17.24 7.22
C ASP A 24 -2.22 -15.89 7.07
N THR A 25 -1.04 -15.78 7.68
CA THR A 25 -0.28 -14.51 7.79
C THR A 25 0.80 -14.34 6.73
N GLU A 26 0.97 -15.31 5.84
CA GLU A 26 1.97 -15.25 4.78
C GLU A 26 1.55 -14.28 3.68
N GLY A 27 2.48 -13.41 3.28
CA GLY A 27 2.33 -12.52 2.13
C GLY A 27 2.31 -11.04 2.46
N PHE A 28 1.90 -10.24 1.49
CA PHE A 28 1.92 -8.78 1.57
C PHE A 28 0.97 -8.12 0.57
N VAL A 29 0.66 -6.86 0.84
CA VAL A 29 0.08 -5.92 -0.12
C VAL A 29 1.06 -4.78 -0.36
N ARG A 30 1.27 -4.42 -1.62
CA ARG A 30 2.22 -3.39 -2.04
C ARG A 30 1.55 -2.42 -3.00
N VAL A 31 1.68 -1.13 -2.69
CA VAL A 31 1.23 -0.01 -3.51
C VAL A 31 2.44 0.65 -4.14
N VAL A 32 2.37 0.92 -5.44
CA VAL A 32 3.34 1.73 -6.18
C VAL A 32 2.65 3.01 -6.61
N ARG A 33 3.22 4.17 -6.28
CA ARG A 33 2.67 5.48 -6.67
C ARG A 33 3.70 6.37 -7.36
N GLY A 34 3.23 7.33 -8.16
CA GLY A 34 4.06 8.42 -8.66
C GLY A 34 4.53 9.33 -7.53
N ARG A 35 5.79 9.78 -7.56
CA ARG A 35 6.28 10.79 -6.59
C ARG A 35 5.70 12.17 -6.83
N GLY A 36 5.51 12.55 -8.09
CA GLY A 36 5.05 13.89 -8.48
C GLY A 36 3.56 14.12 -8.22
N ASP A 37 2.71 13.24 -8.75
CA ASP A 37 1.24 13.40 -8.68
C ASP A 37 0.57 12.54 -7.60
N GLY A 38 1.32 11.68 -6.91
CA GLY A 38 0.80 10.82 -5.84
C GLY A 38 -0.14 9.70 -6.31
N ARG A 39 -0.37 9.56 -7.62
CA ARG A 39 -1.32 8.59 -8.18
C ARG A 39 -0.82 7.17 -8.06
N LEU A 40 -1.74 6.24 -7.84
CA LEU A 40 -1.46 4.81 -7.93
C LEU A 40 -1.02 4.47 -9.35
N LEU A 41 0.11 3.76 -9.46
CA LEU A 41 0.64 3.20 -10.69
C LEU A 41 0.47 1.68 -10.74
N GLY A 42 0.34 1.04 -9.58
CA GLY A 42 0.08 -0.39 -9.47
C GLY A 42 -0.16 -0.82 -8.04
N VAL A 43 -0.87 -1.93 -7.88
CA VAL A 43 -1.06 -2.63 -6.61
C VAL A 43 -0.75 -4.10 -6.83
N HIS A 44 0.05 -4.67 -5.93
CA HIS A 44 0.46 -6.06 -5.96
C HIS A 44 0.03 -6.70 -4.65
N MET A 45 -0.54 -7.89 -4.71
CA MET A 45 -1.03 -8.59 -3.53
C MET A 45 -0.62 -10.05 -3.61
N MET A 46 -0.21 -10.61 -2.47
CA MET A 46 0.12 -12.03 -2.31
C MET A 46 -0.33 -12.46 -0.93
N GLY A 47 -1.02 -13.60 -0.84
CA GLY A 47 -1.56 -14.14 0.41
C GLY A 47 -2.98 -14.69 0.26
N HIS A 48 -3.54 -15.20 1.35
CA HIS A 48 -4.89 -15.76 1.38
C HIS A 48 -5.97 -14.72 1.05
N ASN A 49 -6.94 -15.08 0.20
CA ASN A 49 -8.10 -14.26 -0.21
C ASN A 49 -7.81 -12.85 -0.78
N VAL A 50 -6.56 -12.56 -1.19
CA VAL A 50 -6.24 -11.27 -1.82
C VAL A 50 -6.88 -11.09 -3.21
N THR A 51 -7.27 -12.19 -3.86
CA THR A 51 -8.01 -12.18 -5.14
C THR A 51 -9.36 -11.48 -5.03
N GLU A 52 -10.00 -11.53 -3.87
CA GLU A 52 -11.28 -10.84 -3.64
C GLU A 52 -11.10 -9.33 -3.47
N CYS A 53 -9.88 -8.88 -3.17
CA CYS A 53 -9.58 -7.47 -2.92
C CYS A 53 -8.96 -6.77 -4.14
N ILE A 54 -8.28 -7.50 -5.03
CA ILE A 54 -7.56 -6.90 -6.18
C ILE A 54 -8.50 -6.16 -7.15
N GLY A 55 -9.78 -6.55 -7.21
CA GLY A 55 -10.80 -5.85 -8.00
C GLY A 55 -11.02 -4.41 -7.55
N ALA A 56 -11.01 -4.14 -6.25
CA ALA A 56 -11.12 -2.78 -5.70
C ALA A 56 -9.88 -1.94 -6.08
N ALA A 57 -8.68 -2.53 -6.00
CA ALA A 57 -7.45 -1.88 -6.42
C ALA A 57 -7.44 -1.54 -7.92
N ALA A 58 -7.97 -2.44 -8.77
CA ALA A 58 -8.14 -2.19 -10.20
C ALA A 58 -9.09 -1.01 -10.47
N ALA A 59 -10.19 -0.91 -9.72
CA ALA A 59 -11.10 0.25 -9.80
C ALA A 59 -10.38 1.55 -9.39
N MET A 60 -9.64 1.55 -8.28
CA MET A 60 -8.85 2.72 -7.84
C MET A 60 -7.85 3.19 -8.90
N LEU A 61 -7.13 2.25 -9.52
CA LEU A 61 -6.20 2.53 -10.64
C LEU A 61 -6.93 3.14 -11.84
N ARG A 62 -8.10 2.58 -12.22
CA ARG A 62 -8.93 3.10 -13.32
C ARG A 62 -9.39 4.53 -13.06
N HIS A 63 -9.72 4.85 -11.82
CA HIS A 63 -10.13 6.19 -11.39
C HIS A 63 -8.96 7.13 -11.10
N LYS A 64 -7.71 6.69 -11.30
CA LYS A 64 -6.49 7.47 -11.06
C LYS A 64 -6.40 7.98 -9.62
N ALA A 65 -6.89 7.20 -8.67
CA ALA A 65 -6.83 7.52 -7.25
C ALA A 65 -5.38 7.76 -6.81
N THR A 66 -5.21 8.68 -5.89
CA THR A 66 -3.95 8.95 -5.20
C THR A 66 -3.80 8.07 -3.98
N ALA A 67 -2.57 7.84 -3.53
CA ALA A 67 -2.33 7.11 -2.29
C ALA A 67 -2.92 7.83 -1.06
N ALA A 68 -3.04 9.17 -1.11
CA ALA A 68 -3.67 9.96 -0.05
C ALA A 68 -5.17 9.69 0.03
N GLU A 69 -5.89 9.71 -1.11
CA GLU A 69 -7.33 9.39 -1.14
C GLU A 69 -7.61 7.96 -0.65
N VAL A 70 -6.74 7.00 -0.99
CA VAL A 70 -6.87 5.62 -0.50
C VAL A 70 -6.59 5.53 1.00
N ALA A 71 -5.59 6.24 1.51
CA ALA A 71 -5.31 6.33 2.95
C ALA A 71 -6.46 6.97 3.74
N GLU A 72 -7.10 8.00 3.19
CA GLU A 72 -8.24 8.68 3.81
C GLU A 72 -9.54 7.87 3.74
N THR A 73 -9.64 6.93 2.80
CA THR A 73 -10.82 6.06 2.67
C THR A 73 -11.00 5.19 3.91
N VAL A 74 -12.25 5.05 4.36
CA VAL A 74 -12.61 4.16 5.48
C VAL A 74 -12.77 2.74 4.95
N PHE A 75 -11.87 1.86 5.35
CA PHE A 75 -11.98 0.42 5.13
C PHE A 75 -12.62 -0.23 6.36
N ALA A 76 -13.44 -1.26 6.13
CA ALA A 76 -13.99 -2.03 7.22
C ALA A 76 -12.88 -2.78 7.97
N HIS A 77 -12.98 -2.82 9.30
CA HIS A 77 -12.03 -3.51 10.17
C HIS A 77 -12.74 -4.60 11.00
N PRO A 78 -12.16 -5.82 11.16
CA PRO A 78 -10.96 -6.32 10.49
C PRO A 78 -11.31 -6.98 9.14
N THR A 79 -10.61 -6.63 8.05
CA THR A 79 -10.80 -7.22 6.71
C THR A 79 -9.49 -7.44 5.96
N MET A 80 -9.52 -8.18 4.85
CA MET A 80 -8.34 -8.28 3.98
C MET A 80 -8.10 -7.00 3.18
N SER A 81 -9.15 -6.26 2.82
CA SER A 81 -9.05 -5.09 1.96
C SER A 81 -8.37 -3.90 2.65
N GLU A 82 -8.44 -3.79 3.98
CA GLU A 82 -7.75 -2.73 4.73
C GLU A 82 -6.22 -2.75 4.55
N SER A 83 -5.64 -3.90 4.17
CA SER A 83 -4.21 -3.98 3.84
C SER A 83 -3.81 -3.11 2.62
N ILE A 84 -4.75 -2.78 1.73
CA ILE A 84 -4.54 -1.82 0.64
C ILE A 84 -4.34 -0.41 1.21
N LYS A 85 -5.15 -0.02 2.21
CA LYS A 85 -5.04 1.26 2.91
C LYS A 85 -3.69 1.37 3.62
N GLU A 86 -3.32 0.36 4.41
CA GLU A 86 -2.04 0.35 5.13
C GLU A 86 -0.84 0.46 4.17
N ALA A 87 -0.88 -0.23 3.03
CA ALA A 87 0.17 -0.11 2.02
C ALA A 87 0.20 1.29 1.36
N ALA A 88 -0.95 1.94 1.21
CA ALA A 88 -1.03 3.31 0.70
C ALA A 88 -0.47 4.31 1.72
N GLU A 89 -0.84 4.19 3.00
CA GLU A 89 -0.32 5.00 4.12
C GLU A 89 1.20 4.88 4.26
N ASP A 90 1.73 3.66 4.17
CA ASP A 90 3.17 3.41 4.19
C ASP A 90 3.89 4.12 3.01
N SER A 91 3.27 4.19 1.83
CA SER A 91 3.83 4.88 0.65
C SER A 91 3.94 6.41 0.80
N ILE A 92 3.21 6.98 1.77
CA ILE A 92 3.18 8.41 2.13
C ILE A 92 3.72 8.68 3.54
N ALA A 93 4.34 7.66 4.19
CA ALA A 93 4.92 7.75 5.52
C ALA A 93 3.93 8.09 6.65
N LEU A 94 2.69 7.62 6.53
CA LEU A 94 1.62 7.75 7.54
C LEU A 94 1.15 6.40 8.11
N GLY A 95 1.86 5.30 7.83
CA GLY A 95 1.47 3.96 8.28
C GLY A 95 1.39 3.85 9.80
N LEU A 96 0.27 3.33 10.31
CA LEU A 96 -0.03 3.25 11.74
C LEU A 96 0.33 1.89 12.36
N HIS A 97 0.14 0.79 11.62
CA HIS A 97 0.36 -0.57 12.13
C HIS A 97 1.74 -1.15 11.77
N LEU A 98 2.61 -0.31 11.22
CA LEU A 98 4.01 -0.63 10.96
C LEU A 98 4.94 0.21 11.86
N PRO A 99 6.14 -0.30 12.17
CA PRO A 99 7.17 0.52 12.78
C PRO A 99 7.45 1.77 11.91
N PRO A 100 7.75 2.93 12.52
CA PRO A 100 8.03 4.14 11.77
C PRO A 100 9.20 3.92 10.81
N ARG A 101 9.05 4.35 9.56
CA ARG A 101 10.13 4.27 8.57
C ARG A 101 11.34 5.03 9.09
N LYS A 102 12.53 4.40 9.06
CA LYS A 102 13.78 5.13 9.26
C LYS A 102 13.82 6.27 8.24
N ALA A 103 13.93 7.52 8.71
CA ALA A 103 14.11 8.66 7.84
C ALA A 103 15.35 8.42 6.97
N MET A 104 15.14 8.11 5.68
CA MET A 104 16.23 7.97 4.74
C MET A 104 16.72 9.39 4.44
N ARG A 105 17.86 9.78 5.01
CA ARG A 105 18.59 10.99 4.59
C ARG A 105 19.03 10.77 3.15
N ILE A 106 18.25 11.27 2.20
CA ILE A 106 18.71 11.37 0.81
C ILE A 106 19.70 12.53 0.81
N ALA A 107 21.00 12.22 0.79
CA ALA A 107 22.00 13.21 0.44
C ALA A 107 21.61 13.73 -0.95
N ALA A 108 21.36 15.03 -1.05
CA ALA A 108 21.09 15.66 -2.34
C ALA A 108 22.26 15.34 -3.28
N THR A 109 22.01 14.54 -4.32
CA THR A 109 22.99 14.39 -5.39
C THR A 109 22.99 15.70 -6.17
N THR A 110 23.88 16.61 -5.77
CA THR A 110 24.32 17.74 -6.59
C THR A 110 25.25 17.19 -7.66
N VAL A 111 24.78 17.15 -8.91
CA VAL A 111 25.56 17.47 -10.13
C VAL A 111 24.59 18.07 -11.14
#